data_AF-A0A0C9ZLY2-F1
#
_entry.id   AF-A0A0C9ZLY2-F1
#
_cell.length_a   1.000
_cell.length_b   1.000
_cell.length_c   1.000
_cell.angle_alpha   90.00
_cell.angle_beta   90.00
_cell.angle_gamma   90.00
#
_symmetry.space_group_name_H-M   'P 1'
#
loop_
_entity.id
_entity.type
_entity.pdbx_description
1 polymer ?
#
loop_
_entity_poly.entity_id
_entity_poly.type
_entity_poly.pdbx_seq_one_letter_code
_entity_poly.pdbx_strand_id
1 'polypeptide(L)' 'FAYILKPGSSLNPAFLLAADCCFAALFFVFVWLAYLTKGNVHFFVLLIIELLLWASVKW' A
#
# COMPACT_ATOMS: atom_id res chain seq x y z
N PHE A 1 16.33 11.97 -9.70
CA PHE A 1 16.00 11.77 -8.28
C PHE A 1 15.39 13.01 -7.61
N ALA A 2 15.82 14.24 -7.95
CA ALA A 2 15.35 15.49 -7.32
C ALA A 2 13.95 16.02 -7.71
N TYR A 3 13.20 15.31 -8.57
CA TYR A 3 11.85 15.72 -9.01
C TYR A 3 10.70 15.02 -8.25
N ILE A 4 10.98 13.89 -7.56
CA ILE A 4 9.97 13.14 -6.78
C ILE A 4 9.65 13.82 -5.44
N LEU A 5 10.58 14.62 -4.89
CA LEU A 5 10.42 15.32 -3.61
C LEU A 5 9.98 16.79 -3.77
N LYS A 6 9.65 17.24 -4.99
CA LYS A 6 9.20 18.61 -5.21
C LYS A 6 7.76 18.77 -4.70
N PRO A 7 7.43 19.80 -3.89
CA PRO A 7 6.06 20.00 -3.43
C PRO A 7 5.16 20.26 -4.65
N GLY A 8 4.11 19.44 -4.82
CA GLY A 8 3.31 19.32 -6.06
C GLY A 8 3.50 18.01 -6.82
N SER A 9 4.40 17.12 -6.37
CA SER A 9 4.65 15.80 -6.99
C SER A 9 3.57 14.74 -6.71
N SER A 10 2.52 15.08 -5.97
CA SER A 10 1.31 14.25 -5.80
C SER A 10 0.59 13.96 -7.14
N LEU A 11 0.88 14.74 -8.18
CA LEU A 11 0.36 14.56 -9.54
C LEU A 11 1.34 13.85 -10.50
N ASN A 12 2.54 13.45 -10.03
CA ASN A 12 3.48 12.73 -10.89
C ASN A 12 3.08 11.25 -10.96
N PRO A 13 2.80 10.71 -12.17
CA PRO A 13 2.33 9.32 -12.33
C PRO A 13 3.36 8.30 -11.84
N ALA A 14 4.65 8.65 -11.82
CA ALA A 14 5.70 7.79 -11.30
C ALA A 14 5.65 7.62 -9.77
N PHE A 15 5.21 8.64 -9.02
CA PHE A 15 5.09 8.56 -7.56
C PHE A 15 3.90 7.67 -7.17
N LEU A 16 2.76 7.86 -7.82
CA LEU A 16 1.58 7.00 -7.67
C LEU A 16 1.91 5.55 -7.98
N LEU A 17 2.60 5.28 -9.11
CA LEU A 17 3.00 3.92 -9.48
C LEU A 17 3.95 3.26 -8.47
N ALA A 18 4.88 4.02 -7.89
CA ALA A 18 5.75 3.51 -6.83
C ALA A 18 4.97 3.20 -5.55
N ALA A 19 4.04 4.08 -5.16
CA ALA A 19 3.15 3.86 -4.01
C ALA A 19 2.25 2.64 -4.23
N ASP A 20 1.61 2.51 -5.39
CA ASP A 20 0.82 1.35 -5.81
C ASP A 20 1.64 0.05 -5.73
N CYS A 21 2.90 0.05 -6.18
CA CYS A 21 3.78 -1.11 -6.10
C CYS A 21 4.10 -1.49 -4.64
N CYS A 22 4.39 -0.50 -3.78
CA CYS A 22 4.63 -0.72 -2.36
C CYS A 22 3.39 -1.27 -1.63
N PHE A 23 2.20 -0.71 -1.90
CA PHE A 23 0.95 -1.20 -1.32
C PHE A 23 0.62 -2.61 -1.81
N ALA A 24 0.77 -2.89 -3.11
CA ALA A 24 0.57 -4.23 -3.65
C ALA A 24 1.54 -5.26 -3.01
N ALA A 25 2.81 -4.92 -2.83
CA ALA A 25 3.77 -5.78 -2.15
C ALA A 25 3.37 -6.05 -0.69
N LEU A 26 2.93 -5.03 0.04
CA LEU A 26 2.42 -5.16 1.41
C LEU A 26 1.16 -6.03 1.48
N PHE A 27 0.22 -5.86 0.56
CA PHE A 27 -0.98 -6.68 0.45
C PHE A 27 -0.62 -8.16 0.29
N PHE A 28 0.30 -8.48 -0.62
CA PHE A 28 0.78 -9.85 -0.82
C PHE A 28 1.42 -10.43 0.46
N VAL A 29 2.22 -9.64 1.17
CA VAL A 29 2.82 -10.06 2.46
C VAL A 29 1.73 -10.33 3.50
N PHE A 30 0.70 -9.49 3.60
CA PHE A 30 -0.40 -9.72 4.54
C PHE A 30 -1.26 -10.92 4.19
N VAL A 31 -1.58 -11.14 2.90
CA VAL A 31 -2.28 -12.35 2.45
C VAL A 31 -1.46 -13.60 2.76
N TRP A 32 -0.15 -13.56 2.51
CA TRP A 32 0.76 -14.67 2.81
C TRP A 32 0.84 -14.96 4.32
N LEU A 33 0.96 -13.92 5.16
CA LEU A 33 0.96 -14.07 6.62
C LEU A 33 -0.40 -14.55 7.15
N ALA A 34 -1.51 -14.08 6.57
CA ALA A 34 -2.85 -14.55 6.94
C ALA A 34 -3.00 -16.05 6.66
N TYR A 35 -2.45 -16.54 5.54
CA TYR A 35 -2.41 -17.97 5.21
C TYR A 35 -1.54 -18.76 6.20
N LEU A 36 -0.30 -18.33 6.44
CA LEU A 36 0.62 -19.02 7.35
C LEU A 36 0.13 -19.06 8.81
N THR A 37 -0.57 -18.02 9.25
CA THR A 37 -1.05 -17.91 10.65
C THR A 37 -2.44 -18.50 10.85
N LYS A 38 -2.96 -19.29 9.89
CA LYS A 38 -4.30 -19.92 9.97
C LYS A 38 -5.44 -18.92 10.20
N GLY A 39 -5.39 -17.75 9.56
CA GLY A 39 -6.48 -16.77 9.60
C GLY A 39 -6.56 -15.95 10.89
N ASN A 40 -5.44 -15.56 11.48
CA ASN A 40 -5.43 -14.65 12.62
C ASN A 40 -6.08 -13.30 12.23
N VAL A 41 -7.13 -12.92 12.97
CA VAL A 41 -7.97 -11.73 12.75
C VAL A 41 -7.14 -10.44 12.69
N HIS A 42 -6.00 -10.39 13.38
CA HIS A 42 -5.10 -9.24 13.33
C HIS A 42 -4.65 -8.91 11.90
N PHE A 43 -4.28 -9.92 11.09
CA PHE A 43 -3.84 -9.68 9.70
C PHE A 43 -4.98 -9.25 8.78
N PHE A 44 -6.21 -9.66 9.07
CA PHE A 44 -7.40 -9.16 8.36
C PHE A 44 -7.64 -7.68 8.62
N VAL A 45 -7.48 -7.23 9.86
CA VAL A 45 -7.60 -5.80 10.22
C VAL A 45 -6.50 -4.98 9.54
N LEU A 46 -5.25 -5.47 9.53
CA LEU A 46 -4.15 -4.80 8.84
C LEU A 46 -4.39 -4.71 7.32
N LEU A 47 -4.94 -5.75 6.70
CA LEU A 47 -5.29 -5.77 5.28
C LEU A 47 -6.39 -4.74 4.94
N ILE A 48 -7.41 -4.61 5.79
CA ILE A 48 -8.46 -3.58 5.60
C ILE A 48 -7.89 -2.16 5.70
N ILE A 49 -7.05 -1.91 6.72
CA ILE A 49 -6.43 -0.58 6.93
C ILE A 49 -5.50 -0.24 5.77
N GLU A 50 -4.73 -1.20 5.26
CA GLU A 50 -3.87 -1.03 4.09
C GLU A 50 -4.68 -0.68 2.84
N LEU A 51 -5.79 -1.36 2.55
CA LEU A 51 -6.69 -1.00 1.45
C LEU A 51 -7.31 0.40 1.60
N LEU A 52 -7.70 0.79 2.82
CA LEU A 52 -8.22 2.14 3.12
C LEU A 52 -7.14 3.20 2.90
N LEU A 53 -5.91 2.93 3.33
CA LEU A 53 -4.77 3.81 3.13
C LEU A 53 -4.44 3.93 1.63
N TRP A 54 -4.49 2.83 0.89
CA TRP A 54 -4.26 2.81 -0.54
C TRP A 54 -5.31 3.62 -1.31
N ALA A 55 -6.59 3.52 -0.92
CA ALA A 55 -7.66 4.36 -1.46
C ALA A 55 -7.44 5.85 -1.15
N SER A 56 -7.00 6.18 0.07
CA SER A 56 -6.68 7.54 0.51
C SER A 56 -5.51 8.17 -0.27
N VAL A 57 -4.54 7.38 -0.71
CA VAL A 57 -3.41 7.87 -1.53
C VAL A 57 -3.84 8.20 -2.97
N LYS A 58 -4.92 7.58 -3.46
CA LYS A 58 -5.43 7.81 -4.82
C LYS A 58 -6.42 8.97 -4.93
N TRP A 59 -7.05 9.36 -3.83
CA TRP A 59 -8.07 10.41 -3.73
C TRP A 59 -7.49 11.71 -3.16
#